data_AF-A0A819JXB8-F1
#
_entry.id   AF-A0A819JXB8-F1
#
_cell.length_a   1.000
_cell.length_b   1.000
_cell.length_c   1.000
_cell.angle_alpha   90.00
_cell.angle_beta   90.00
_cell.angle_gamma   90.00
#
_symmetry.space_group_name_H-M   'P 1'
#
loop_
_entity.id
_entity.type
_entity.pdbx_description
1 polymer ?
#
loop_
_entity_poly.entity_id
_entity_poly.type
_entity_poly.pdbx_seq_one_letter_code
_entity_poly.pdbx_strand_id
1 'polypeptide(L)'
;MSCNESPARFAKRYGLHGITLSSIGMDDVTGECGQGPYPLLHAVADVFDLYINKSSGISITKTYYSSIPFTLDKIDVRLCTHLLINCNSSLLSSSISDKLKKINSNLKILLKIQLNDDDININQLKIDINDKKVDGINININSKTFSNNITEIIKTIRKSWSNKYLLTISFQVPTDSTDQTSFLQMIELH
;
A
#
# COMPACT_ATOMS: atom_id res chain seq x y z
N MET A 1 -12.60 11.98 -18.82
CA MET A 1 -11.98 10.64 -18.78
C MET A 1 -12.93 9.65 -19.44
N SER A 2 -12.47 8.78 -20.35
CA SER A 2 -13.34 7.74 -20.91
C SER A 2 -13.66 6.73 -19.80
N CYS A 3 -14.92 6.34 -19.65
CA CYS A 3 -15.40 5.45 -18.59
C CYS A 3 -14.85 4.00 -18.63
N ASN A 4 -13.80 3.70 -19.40
CA ASN A 4 -13.40 2.34 -19.75
C ASN A 4 -12.00 1.93 -19.28
N GLU A 5 -11.24 2.80 -18.61
CA GLU A 5 -9.90 2.44 -18.13
C GLU A 5 -9.91 1.97 -16.68
N SER A 6 -9.33 0.80 -16.41
CA SER A 6 -9.19 0.30 -15.04
C SER A 6 -8.17 1.13 -14.24
N PRO A 7 -8.34 1.27 -12.91
CA PRO A 7 -7.38 1.99 -12.06
C PRO A 7 -5.93 1.50 -12.20
N ALA A 8 -5.73 0.20 -12.42
CA ALA A 8 -4.40 -0.38 -12.64
C ALA A 8 -3.76 0.11 -13.96
N ARG A 9 -4.55 0.18 -15.06
CA ARG A 9 -4.05 0.69 -16.35
C ARG A 9 -3.78 2.18 -16.29
N PHE A 10 -4.64 2.95 -15.61
CA PHE A 10 -4.41 4.35 -15.31
C PHE A 10 -3.06 4.53 -14.59
N ALA A 11 -2.85 3.81 -13.48
CA ALA A 11 -1.61 3.91 -12.70
C ALA A 11 -0.37 3.57 -13.53
N LYS A 12 -0.41 2.49 -14.31
CA LYS A 12 0.69 2.11 -15.21
C LYS A 12 0.97 3.18 -16.27
N ARG A 13 -0.06 3.76 -16.89
CA ARG A 13 0.07 4.79 -17.94
C ARG A 13 0.74 6.05 -17.43
N TYR A 14 0.41 6.50 -16.22
CA TYR A 14 0.99 7.69 -15.61
C TYR A 14 2.32 7.42 -14.89
N GLY A 15 2.93 6.25 -15.08
CA GLY A 15 4.23 5.93 -14.48
C GLY A 15 4.18 5.83 -12.95
N LEU A 16 3.01 5.64 -12.35
CA LEU A 16 2.91 5.40 -10.92
C LEU A 16 3.57 4.06 -10.60
N HIS A 17 4.35 4.03 -9.52
CA HIS A 17 5.13 2.85 -9.14
C HIS A 17 4.26 1.65 -8.77
N GLY A 18 2.96 1.85 -8.48
CA GLY A 18 2.08 0.77 -8.13
C GLY A 18 0.64 1.16 -7.85
N ILE A 19 -0.15 0.16 -7.47
CA ILE A 19 -1.53 0.33 -7.00
C ILE A 19 -1.72 -0.38 -5.66
N THR A 20 -2.59 0.20 -4.82
CA THR A 20 -2.99 -0.43 -3.57
C THR A 20 -4.39 -1.04 -3.70
N LEU A 21 -4.52 -2.35 -3.45
CA LEU A 21 -5.81 -2.99 -3.30
C LEU A 21 -6.24 -2.98 -1.83
N SER A 22 -7.41 -2.45 -1.55
CA SER A 22 -8.01 -2.45 -0.20
C SER A 22 -8.99 -3.60 -0.03
N SER A 23 -9.19 -4.02 1.22
CA SER A 23 -10.17 -5.05 1.59
C SER A 23 -9.99 -6.37 0.83
N ILE A 24 -8.76 -6.86 0.64
CA ILE A 24 -8.47 -8.10 -0.10
C ILE A 24 -9.22 -9.34 0.44
N GLY A 25 -9.66 -9.32 1.69
CA GLY A 25 -10.50 -10.38 2.25
C GLY A 25 -11.91 -10.45 1.65
N MET A 26 -12.33 -9.43 0.89
CA MET A 26 -13.56 -9.40 0.09
C MET A 26 -13.34 -9.86 -1.36
N ASP A 27 -12.09 -10.13 -1.75
CA ASP A 27 -11.81 -10.84 -2.99
C ASP A 27 -12.26 -12.31 -2.85
N ASP A 28 -12.31 -13.04 -3.95
CA ASP A 28 -12.62 -14.48 -3.91
C ASP A 28 -11.41 -15.27 -3.38
N VAL A 29 -11.21 -15.22 -2.06
CA VAL A 29 -10.06 -15.83 -1.38
C VAL A 29 -10.03 -17.35 -1.55
N THR A 30 -11.21 -17.99 -1.62
CA THR A 30 -11.35 -19.45 -1.66
C THR A 30 -11.49 -20.00 -3.08
N GLY A 31 -11.73 -19.16 -4.08
CA GLY A 31 -11.95 -19.57 -5.46
C GLY A 31 -13.38 -20.07 -5.72
N GLU A 32 -14.33 -19.72 -4.85
CA GLU A 32 -15.72 -20.17 -4.92
C GLU A 32 -16.48 -19.61 -6.13
N CYS A 33 -16.02 -18.48 -6.68
CA CYS A 33 -16.58 -17.88 -7.89
C CYS A 33 -16.05 -18.52 -9.18
N GLY A 34 -15.17 -19.53 -9.11
CA GLY A 34 -14.74 -20.34 -10.26
C GLY A 34 -13.61 -19.73 -11.10
N GLN A 35 -12.99 -18.61 -10.67
CA GLN A 35 -11.86 -17.98 -11.35
C GLN A 35 -10.50 -18.28 -10.68
N GLY A 36 -10.50 -19.19 -9.69
CA GLY A 36 -9.36 -19.39 -8.80
C GLY A 36 -9.30 -18.34 -7.69
N PRO A 37 -8.41 -18.52 -6.70
CA PRO A 37 -8.29 -17.61 -5.59
C PRO A 37 -7.72 -16.26 -6.01
N TYR A 38 -8.22 -15.17 -5.41
CA TYR A 38 -7.75 -13.80 -5.61
C TYR A 38 -7.82 -13.24 -7.05
N PRO A 39 -8.94 -13.38 -7.78
CA PRO A 39 -9.05 -12.94 -9.17
C PRO A 39 -8.73 -11.46 -9.38
N LEU A 40 -9.09 -10.58 -8.42
CA LEU A 40 -8.75 -9.16 -8.53
C LEU A 40 -7.25 -8.92 -8.41
N LEU A 41 -6.59 -9.61 -7.47
CA LEU A 41 -5.14 -9.49 -7.29
C LEU A 41 -4.38 -9.99 -8.52
N HIS A 42 -4.81 -11.12 -9.10
CA HIS A 42 -4.24 -11.64 -10.34
C HIS A 42 -4.41 -10.65 -11.50
N ALA A 43 -5.59 -10.06 -11.69
CA ALA A 43 -5.84 -9.09 -12.74
C ALA A 43 -4.93 -7.86 -12.64
N VAL A 44 -4.61 -7.41 -11.43
CA VAL A 44 -3.66 -6.31 -11.23
C VAL A 44 -2.21 -6.76 -11.43
N ALA A 45 -1.85 -7.96 -10.96
CA ALA A 45 -0.52 -8.55 -11.17
C ALA A 45 -0.18 -8.66 -12.66
N ASP A 46 -1.15 -9.01 -13.48
CA ASP A 46 -1.03 -9.05 -14.94
C ASP A 46 -0.76 -7.66 -15.52
N VAL A 47 -1.51 -6.64 -15.07
CA VAL A 47 -1.29 -5.26 -15.57
C VAL A 47 0.12 -4.77 -15.24
N PHE A 48 0.65 -5.07 -14.06
CA PHE A 48 1.99 -4.64 -13.64
C PHE A 48 3.11 -5.64 -13.98
N ASP A 49 2.81 -6.65 -14.82
CA ASP A 49 3.78 -7.64 -15.30
C ASP A 49 4.58 -8.33 -14.17
N LEU A 50 3.98 -8.53 -12.99
CA LEU A 50 4.73 -9.00 -11.80
C LEU A 50 5.31 -10.41 -11.96
N TYR A 51 4.77 -11.20 -12.88
CA TYR A 51 5.29 -12.53 -13.22
C TYR A 51 6.59 -12.48 -14.04
N ILE A 52 6.89 -11.34 -14.67
CA ILE A 52 8.00 -11.17 -15.61
C ILE A 52 9.01 -10.13 -15.07
N ASN A 53 8.52 -9.00 -14.54
CA ASN A 53 9.33 -7.90 -14.01
C ASN A 53 8.87 -7.50 -12.59
N LYS A 54 9.68 -7.86 -11.58
CA LYS A 54 9.39 -7.59 -10.16
C LYS A 54 9.60 -6.14 -9.72
N SER A 55 9.87 -5.22 -10.65
CA SER A 55 10.19 -3.82 -10.37
C SER A 55 8.96 -2.94 -10.13
N SER A 56 7.77 -3.39 -10.54
CA SER A 56 6.51 -2.68 -10.33
C SER A 56 5.80 -3.12 -9.04
N GLY A 57 5.07 -2.18 -8.43
CA GLY A 57 4.49 -2.32 -7.10
C GLY A 57 3.03 -2.76 -7.11
N ILE A 58 2.71 -3.91 -6.51
CA ILE A 58 1.35 -4.09 -5.95
C ILE A 58 1.46 -4.01 -4.45
N SER A 59 0.66 -3.10 -3.90
CA SER A 59 0.44 -2.93 -2.48
C SER A 59 -0.88 -3.59 -2.11
N ILE A 60 -0.89 -4.43 -1.08
CA ILE A 60 -2.15 -4.94 -0.51
C ILE A 60 -2.38 -4.22 0.80
N THR A 61 -3.54 -3.60 0.99
CA THR A 61 -3.97 -3.03 2.27
C THR A 61 -5.17 -3.80 2.81
N LYS A 62 -5.11 -4.19 4.08
CA LYS A 62 -6.27 -4.75 4.77
C LYS A 62 -7.11 -3.60 5.33
N THR A 63 -8.36 -3.53 4.91
CA THR A 63 -9.39 -2.73 5.59
C THR A 63 -10.25 -3.68 6.41
N TYR A 64 -10.48 -3.32 7.67
CA TYR A 64 -11.20 -4.16 8.63
C TYR A 64 -12.70 -4.15 8.30
N TYR A 65 -13.18 -5.12 7.54
CA TYR A 65 -14.61 -5.43 7.49
C TYR A 65 -14.87 -6.63 8.41
N SER A 66 -15.73 -6.41 9.41
CA SER A 66 -15.82 -7.21 10.64
C SER A 66 -16.50 -8.57 10.51
N SER A 67 -16.93 -8.98 9.33
CA SER A 67 -17.76 -10.17 9.14
C SER A 67 -17.03 -11.41 8.59
N ILE A 68 -15.78 -11.28 8.10
CA ILE A 68 -15.02 -12.42 7.55
C ILE A 68 -13.69 -12.58 8.30
N PRO A 69 -13.45 -13.70 9.02
CA PRO A 69 -12.19 -13.96 9.69
C PRO A 69 -11.06 -14.15 8.67
N PHE A 70 -10.23 -13.11 8.52
CA PHE A 70 -9.10 -13.09 7.61
C PHE A 70 -7.77 -13.00 8.36
N THR A 71 -6.91 -13.99 8.17
CA THR A 71 -5.56 -14.07 8.74
C THR A 71 -4.51 -13.76 7.65
N LEU A 72 -3.39 -13.13 8.02
CA LEU A 72 -2.39 -12.66 7.05
C LEU A 72 -1.71 -13.79 6.28
N ASP A 73 -1.70 -15.00 6.83
CA ASP A 73 -1.14 -16.20 6.19
C ASP A 73 -1.96 -16.72 5.02
N LYS A 74 -3.21 -16.26 4.85
CA LYS A 74 -4.01 -16.56 3.65
C LYS A 74 -3.60 -15.73 2.43
N ILE A 75 -2.97 -14.56 2.64
CA ILE A 75 -2.51 -13.70 1.53
C ILE A 75 -1.44 -14.45 0.73
N ASP A 76 -1.65 -14.60 -0.57
CA ASP A 76 -0.57 -15.00 -1.47
C ASP A 76 0.39 -13.84 -1.73
N VAL A 77 1.40 -13.72 -0.86
CA VAL A 77 2.41 -12.66 -0.95
C VAL A 77 3.35 -12.79 -2.15
N ARG A 78 3.22 -13.83 -2.98
CA ARG A 78 3.96 -13.93 -4.25
C ARG A 78 3.37 -13.00 -5.31
N LEU A 79 2.12 -12.59 -5.14
CA LEU A 79 1.39 -11.72 -6.06
C LEU A 79 1.54 -10.22 -5.71
N CYS A 80 2.36 -9.89 -4.73
CA CYS A 80 2.65 -8.51 -4.36
C CYS A 80 4.12 -8.29 -4.04
N THR A 81 4.59 -7.05 -4.22
CA THR A 81 5.92 -6.63 -3.81
C THR A 81 5.87 -5.82 -2.52
N HIS A 82 4.70 -5.26 -2.19
CA HIS A 82 4.46 -4.48 -0.99
C HIS A 82 3.23 -4.97 -0.23
N LEU A 83 3.31 -5.04 1.09
CA LEU A 83 2.20 -5.33 1.98
C LEU A 83 2.04 -4.18 2.98
N LEU A 84 0.89 -3.49 2.91
CA LEU A 84 0.58 -2.32 3.73
C LEU A 84 -0.36 -2.73 4.87
N ILE A 85 0.14 -2.67 6.10
CA ILE A 85 -0.60 -3.09 7.28
C ILE A 85 -0.82 -1.87 8.16
N ASN A 86 -2.05 -1.64 8.64
CA ASN A 86 -2.34 -0.55 9.57
C ASN A 86 -1.40 -0.65 10.80
N CYS A 87 -0.74 0.46 11.17
CA CYS A 87 0.23 0.50 12.27
C CYS A 87 -0.33 -0.02 13.60
N ASN A 88 -1.63 0.17 13.83
CA ASN A 88 -2.34 -0.24 15.05
C ASN A 88 -2.83 -1.71 14.99
N SER A 89 -2.52 -2.45 13.93
CA SER A 89 -2.99 -3.83 13.79
C SER A 89 -2.21 -4.79 14.67
N SER A 90 -2.92 -5.54 15.52
CA SER A 90 -2.37 -6.68 16.28
C SER A 90 -2.07 -7.91 15.41
N LEU A 91 -2.43 -7.87 14.13
CA LEU A 91 -2.24 -9.00 13.21
C LEU A 91 -0.79 -9.17 12.78
N LEU A 92 0.05 -8.16 12.95
CA LEU A 92 1.45 -8.19 12.53
C LEU A 92 2.38 -8.32 13.73
N SER A 93 3.14 -9.40 13.73
CA SER A 93 4.27 -9.63 14.64
C SER A 93 5.53 -9.91 13.84
N SER A 94 6.71 -9.83 14.47
CA SER A 94 7.98 -10.20 13.84
C SER A 94 7.97 -11.62 13.27
N SER A 95 7.36 -12.58 13.97
CA SER A 95 7.20 -13.96 13.50
C SER A 95 6.40 -14.06 12.20
N ILE A 96 5.30 -13.30 12.10
CA ILE A 96 4.49 -13.26 10.88
C ILE A 96 5.27 -12.58 9.74
N SER A 97 5.93 -11.46 10.01
CA SER A 97 6.79 -10.78 9.04
C SER A 97 7.87 -11.71 8.47
N ASP A 98 8.56 -12.44 9.34
CA ASP A 98 9.59 -13.42 8.96
C ASP A 98 9.00 -14.55 8.10
N LYS A 99 7.82 -15.07 8.47
CA LYS A 99 7.11 -16.11 7.69
C LYS A 99 6.76 -15.61 6.28
N LEU A 100 6.21 -14.41 6.15
CA LEU A 100 5.83 -13.83 4.85
C LEU A 100 7.07 -13.55 3.98
N LYS A 101 8.14 -13.01 4.57
CA LYS A 101 9.42 -12.76 3.86
C LYS A 101 10.12 -14.05 3.46
N LYS A 102 9.91 -15.17 4.16
CA LYS A 102 10.40 -16.50 3.74
C LYS A 102 9.71 -17.00 2.46
N ILE A 103 8.43 -16.66 2.28
CA ILE A 103 7.66 -17.02 1.08
C ILE A 103 8.08 -16.12 -0.11
N ASN A 104 8.22 -14.82 0.13
CA ASN A 104 8.69 -13.86 -0.86
C ASN A 104 9.80 -12.97 -0.28
N SER A 105 11.05 -13.28 -0.60
CA SER A 105 12.23 -12.55 -0.10
C SER A 105 12.33 -11.11 -0.61
N ASN A 106 11.61 -10.76 -1.67
CA ASN A 106 11.54 -9.39 -2.19
C ASN A 106 10.39 -8.58 -1.58
N LEU A 107 9.51 -9.20 -0.79
CA LEU A 107 8.37 -8.54 -0.17
C LEU A 107 8.84 -7.43 0.78
N LYS A 108 8.28 -6.23 0.60
CA LYS A 108 8.41 -5.11 1.53
C LYS A 108 7.13 -4.99 2.34
N ILE A 109 7.26 -5.04 3.66
CA ILE A 109 6.13 -4.86 4.57
C ILE A 109 6.22 -3.45 5.13
N LEU A 110 5.15 -2.67 5.05
CA LEU A 110 5.12 -1.28 5.50
C LEU A 110 3.96 -1.05 6.46
N LEU A 111 4.20 -0.24 7.50
CA LEU A 111 3.14 0.23 8.37
C LEU A 111 2.42 1.40 7.69
N LYS A 112 1.14 1.20 7.39
CA LYS A 112 0.25 2.24 6.90
C LYS A 112 -0.10 3.17 8.05
N ILE A 113 0.27 4.44 7.90
CA ILE A 113 -0.11 5.53 8.79
C ILE A 113 -1.06 6.47 8.07
N GLN A 114 -2.03 7.01 8.81
CA GLN A 114 -2.90 8.05 8.32
C GLN A 114 -2.53 9.35 9.03
N LEU A 115 -2.33 10.40 8.24
CA LEU A 115 -2.16 11.74 8.78
C LEU A 115 -3.54 12.26 9.15
N ASN A 116 -3.90 12.09 10.42
CA ASN A 116 -4.91 12.94 11.04
C ASN A 116 -4.12 13.95 11.87
N ASP A 117 -4.66 15.16 12.09
CA ASP A 117 -3.96 16.39 12.51
C ASP A 117 -3.13 16.37 13.83
N ASP A 118 -2.86 15.20 14.41
CA ASP A 118 -1.98 15.00 15.56
C ASP A 118 -0.54 14.60 15.15
N ASP A 119 0.45 15.12 15.88
CA ASP A 119 1.88 14.92 15.65
C ASP A 119 2.27 13.44 15.51
N ILE A 120 2.84 13.09 14.34
CA ILE A 120 3.46 11.78 14.15
C ILE A 120 4.61 11.62 15.14
N ASN A 121 4.49 10.67 16.08
CA ASN A 121 5.60 10.30 16.94
C ASN A 121 6.62 9.43 16.18
N ILE A 122 7.60 10.10 15.57
CA ILE A 122 8.65 9.47 14.76
C ILE A 122 9.46 8.43 15.55
N ASN A 123 9.63 8.63 16.86
CA ASN A 123 10.37 7.70 17.71
C ASN A 123 9.57 6.41 17.96
N GLN A 124 8.28 6.53 18.22
CA GLN A 124 7.40 5.37 18.34
C GLN A 124 7.37 4.56 17.04
N LEU A 125 7.30 5.24 15.88
CA LEU A 125 7.35 4.54 14.59
C LEU A 125 8.65 3.76 14.39
N LYS A 126 9.80 4.29 14.82
CA LYS A 126 11.07 3.53 14.78
C LYS A 126 11.00 2.27 15.63
N ILE A 127 10.41 2.36 16.82
CA ILE A 127 10.24 1.21 17.72
C ILE A 127 9.35 0.17 17.04
N ASP A 128 8.18 0.59 16.54
CA ASP A 128 7.22 -0.30 15.88
C ASP A 128 7.81 -0.98 14.63
N ILE A 129 8.62 -0.25 13.85
CA ILE A 129 9.27 -0.80 12.66
C ILE A 129 10.24 -1.92 13.04
N ASN A 130 11.06 -1.68 14.06
CA ASN A 130 12.05 -2.64 14.53
C ASN A 130 11.39 -3.85 15.20
N ASP A 131 10.43 -3.62 16.09
CA ASP A 131 9.71 -4.68 16.82
C ASP A 131 8.97 -5.62 15.87
N LYS A 132 8.28 -5.05 14.87
CA LYS A 132 7.52 -5.82 13.87
C LYS A 132 8.37 -6.33 12.70
N LYS A 133 9.67 -6.01 12.63
CA LYS A 133 10.62 -6.33 11.54
C LYS A 133 10.12 -5.96 10.14
N VAL A 134 9.47 -4.81 10.03
CA VAL A 134 8.96 -4.28 8.75
C VAL A 134 10.01 -3.39 8.08
N ASP A 135 9.79 -3.06 6.81
CA ASP A 135 10.76 -2.35 5.98
C ASP A 135 10.61 -0.83 6.04
N GLY A 136 9.51 -0.33 6.62
CA GLY A 136 9.25 1.11 6.73
C GLY A 136 7.76 1.45 6.88
N ILE A 137 7.37 2.62 6.37
CA ILE A 137 6.01 3.14 6.49
C ILE A 137 5.44 3.59 5.15
N ASN A 138 4.11 3.56 5.07
CA ASN A 138 3.33 4.17 4.01
C ASN A 138 2.45 5.27 4.60
N ILE A 139 2.64 6.51 4.13
CA ILE A 139 1.79 7.63 4.48
C ILE A 139 0.58 7.63 3.55
N ASN A 140 -0.61 7.40 4.10
CA ASN A 140 -1.85 7.53 3.34
C ASN A 140 -2.35 8.97 3.41
N ILE A 141 -2.29 9.67 2.27
CA ILE A 141 -2.80 11.03 2.12
C ILE A 141 -4.21 10.95 1.52
N ASN A 142 -5.16 11.63 2.14
CA ASN A 142 -6.46 11.87 1.51
C ASN A 142 -6.43 13.24 0.81
N SER A 143 -7.31 13.45 -0.17
CA SER A 143 -7.35 14.70 -0.97
C SER A 143 -7.59 15.97 -0.13
N LYS A 144 -8.14 15.85 1.08
CA LYS A 144 -8.36 16.98 2.00
C LYS A 144 -7.13 17.29 2.86
N THR A 145 -6.26 16.31 3.10
CA THR A 145 -5.05 16.42 3.95
C THR A 145 -3.78 16.67 3.14
N PHE A 146 -3.88 16.88 1.82
CA PHE A 146 -2.76 17.43 1.04
C PHE A 146 -2.59 18.91 1.41
N SER A 147 -2.10 19.15 2.62
CA SER A 147 -1.77 20.46 3.14
C SER A 147 -0.28 20.73 2.93
N ASN A 148 0.10 22.01 2.94
CA ASN A 148 1.48 22.47 2.76
C ASN A 148 2.49 21.84 3.74
N ASN A 149 2.04 21.15 4.80
CA ASN A 149 2.90 20.57 5.82
C ASN A 149 3.39 19.14 5.48
N ILE A 150 2.83 18.47 4.46
CA ILE A 150 3.24 17.09 4.11
C ILE A 150 4.73 16.99 3.79
N THR A 151 5.24 17.99 3.07
CA THR A 151 6.64 18.05 2.64
C THR A 151 7.58 18.18 3.83
N GLU A 152 7.24 18.98 4.83
CA GLU A 152 8.05 19.14 6.04
C GLU A 152 8.02 17.89 6.92
N ILE A 153 6.87 17.22 7.02
CA ILE A 153 6.75 15.91 7.69
C ILE A 153 7.65 14.88 7.01
N ILE A 154 7.57 14.76 5.67
CA ILE A 154 8.40 13.82 4.89
C ILE A 154 9.89 14.12 5.08
N LYS A 155 10.30 15.39 4.99
CA LYS A 155 11.69 15.81 5.23
C LYS A 155 12.15 15.45 6.64
N THR A 156 11.31 15.70 7.65
CA THR A 156 11.62 15.40 9.06
C THR A 156 11.82 13.90 9.28
N ILE A 157 10.91 13.07 8.75
CA ILE A 157 11.03 11.60 8.81
C ILE A 157 12.31 11.14 8.10
N ARG A 158 12.55 11.59 6.86
CA ARG A 158 13.73 11.22 6.06
C ARG A 158 15.04 11.58 6.78
N LYS A 159 15.12 12.79 7.33
CA LYS A 159 16.27 13.25 8.12
C LYS A 159 16.47 12.40 9.37
N SER A 160 15.41 12.15 10.13
CA SER A 160 15.46 11.35 11.37
C SER A 160 15.87 9.90 11.11
N TRP A 161 15.58 9.35 9.94
CA TRP A 161 15.79 7.93 9.61
C TRP A 161 17.04 7.69 8.75
N SER A 162 17.69 8.74 8.23
CA SER A 162 18.89 8.63 7.40
C SER A 162 18.74 7.62 6.25
N ASN A 163 17.56 7.59 5.61
CA ASN A 163 17.20 6.64 4.54
C ASN A 163 17.26 5.14 4.91
N LYS A 164 17.32 4.79 6.20
CA LYS A 164 17.37 3.39 6.66
C LYS A 164 16.09 2.61 6.35
N TYR A 165 14.93 3.27 6.45
CA TYR A 165 13.63 2.64 6.24
C TYR A 165 12.95 3.19 5.00
N LEU A 166 12.15 2.36 4.35
CA LEU A 166 11.34 2.73 3.21
C LEU A 166 10.24 3.71 3.64
N LEU A 167 10.06 4.77 2.87
CA LEU A 167 8.98 5.74 3.04
C LEU A 167 8.23 5.84 1.73
N THR A 168 7.00 5.34 1.71
CA THR A 168 6.08 5.45 0.58
C THR A 168 4.91 6.36 0.91
N ILE A 169 4.27 6.85 -0.14
CA ILE A 169 3.09 7.70 -0.05
C ILE A 169 2.02 7.06 -0.92
N SER A 170 0.82 6.90 -0.39
CA SER A 170 -0.36 6.48 -1.13
C SER A 170 -1.42 7.56 -1.07
N PHE A 171 -2.13 7.74 -2.16
CA PHE A 171 -3.28 8.63 -2.24
C PHE A 171 -4.43 7.90 -2.93
N GLN A 172 -5.65 8.35 -2.67
CA GLN A 172 -6.81 7.91 -3.40
C GLN A 172 -7.01 8.83 -4.61
N VAL A 173 -7.03 8.26 -5.81
CA VAL A 173 -7.40 9.02 -7.01
C VAL A 173 -8.85 9.48 -6.85
N PRO A 174 -9.14 10.80 -6.97
CA PRO A 174 -10.51 11.29 -6.88
C PRO A 174 -11.40 10.61 -7.91
N THR A 175 -12.64 10.30 -7.54
CA THR A 175 -13.62 9.74 -8.49
C THR A 175 -14.26 10.82 -9.36
N ASP A 176 -14.26 12.08 -8.90
CA ASP A 176 -14.72 13.23 -9.66
C ASP A 176 -13.67 13.68 -10.69
N SER A 177 -14.10 13.86 -11.94
CA SER A 177 -13.23 14.27 -13.04
C SER A 177 -12.61 15.67 -12.90
N THR A 178 -13.27 16.58 -12.19
CA THR A 178 -12.76 17.93 -11.93
C THR A 178 -11.61 17.88 -10.93
N ASP A 179 -11.75 17.10 -9.86
CA ASP A 179 -10.71 16.85 -8.87
C ASP A 179 -9.51 16.07 -9.45
N GLN A 180 -9.73 15.17 -10.41
CA GLN A 180 -8.66 14.42 -11.08
C GLN A 180 -7.67 15.33 -11.83
N THR A 181 -8.14 16.41 -12.45
CA THR A 181 -7.27 17.32 -13.22
C THR A 181 -6.32 18.08 -12.29
N SER A 182 -6.86 18.64 -11.21
CA SER A 182 -6.08 19.29 -10.15
C SER A 182 -5.11 18.32 -9.49
N PHE A 183 -5.54 17.07 -9.29
CA PHE A 183 -4.73 16.00 -8.73
C PHE A 183 -3.55 15.59 -9.63
N LEU A 184 -3.76 15.49 -10.96
CA LEU A 184 -2.70 15.17 -11.90
C LEU A 184 -1.67 16.31 -12.02
N GLN A 185 -2.14 17.56 -12.07
CA GLN A 185 -1.24 18.73 -12.01
C GLN A 185 -0.39 18.72 -10.75
N MET A 186 -0.94 18.25 -9.62
CA MET A 186 -0.22 18.11 -8.36
C MET A 186 0.86 17.01 -8.40
N ILE A 187 0.63 15.90 -9.11
CA ILE A 187 1.65 14.86 -9.30
C ILE A 187 2.78 15.33 -10.21
N GLU A 188 2.45 16.01 -11.31
CA GLU A 188 3.45 16.43 -12.32
C GLU A 188 4.42 17.52 -11.82
N LEU A 189 4.12 18.17 -10.70
CA LEU A 189 4.96 19.23 -10.12
C LEU A 189 6.15 18.70 -9.30
N HIS A 190 6.27 17.40 -9.05
CA HIS A 190 7.29 16.78 -8.19
C HIS A 190 7.86 15.47 -8.75
#